data_AF-A0A1Q6QKT3-F1
#
_entry.id   AF-A0A1Q6QKT3-F1
#
_cell.length_a   1.000
_cell.length_b   1.000
_cell.length_c   1.000
_cell.angle_alpha   90.00
_cell.angle_beta   90.00
_cell.angle_gamma   90.00
#
_symmetry.space_group_name_H-M   'P 1'
#
loop_
_entity.id
_entity.type
_entity.pdbx_description
1 polymer ?
#
loop_
_entity_poly.entity_id
_entity_poly.type
_entity_poly.pdbx_seq_one_letter_code
_entity_poly.pdbx_strand_id
1 'polypeptide(L)'
;MTPKLLFFDIDGTLLDYTGKMPASAKEALRQARLTGHRLVICSGRSGHQLSDWMFTDFDGIINCTGARVIFKQNVIYEHFVPWEDVRRAREVLEAANGVLVAQTEECTILSQESSILGEEPVILMAEDIAPSETVQMDKTKLLSFVTRLGSANSHTAILARTMGSPALVGVDIDQKYEGKLAIVDGYEGKFIVDPDREALTAYTEKTAG
;
A
#
# COMPACT_ATOMS: atom_id res chain seq x y z
N MET A 1 37.83 22.36 1.71
CA MET A 1 37.22 21.33 2.58
C MET A 1 37.40 19.99 1.90
N THR A 2 37.72 18.91 2.62
CA THR A 2 37.89 17.58 2.00
C THR A 2 36.50 17.00 1.68
N PRO A 3 36.25 16.56 0.44
CA PRO A 3 35.00 15.89 0.07
C PRO A 3 34.71 14.71 1.00
N LYS A 4 33.44 14.55 1.37
CA LYS A 4 32.94 13.44 2.22
C LYS A 4 31.71 12.82 1.58
N LEU A 5 31.46 11.55 1.86
CA LEU A 5 30.15 10.95 1.67
C LEU A 5 29.28 11.24 2.91
N LEU A 6 28.06 11.69 2.66
CA LEU A 6 27.06 11.95 3.69
C LEU A 6 25.90 10.99 3.49
N PHE A 7 25.55 10.26 4.55
CA PHE A 7 24.53 9.23 4.54
C PHE A 7 23.29 9.74 5.25
N PHE A 8 22.14 9.61 4.61
CA PHE A 8 20.87 10.12 5.13
C PHE A 8 19.84 9.01 5.17
N ASP A 9 19.25 8.83 6.34
CA ASP A 9 17.99 8.11 6.44
C ASP A 9 16.86 8.92 5.77
N ILE A 10 15.81 8.24 5.33
CA ILE A 10 14.65 8.88 4.70
C ILE A 10 13.60 9.23 5.75
N ASP A 11 13.06 8.20 6.39
CA ASP A 11 11.84 8.26 7.17
C ASP A 11 12.09 8.97 8.51
N GLY A 12 11.47 10.13 8.71
CA GLY A 12 11.69 10.94 9.92
C GLY A 12 13.00 11.71 9.95
N THR A 13 13.84 11.63 8.91
CA THR A 13 15.06 12.43 8.75
C THR A 13 14.95 13.41 7.60
N LEU A 14 14.76 12.92 6.37
CA LEU A 14 14.60 13.77 5.19
C LEU A 14 13.14 14.09 4.90
N LEU A 15 12.23 13.16 5.19
CA LEU A 15 10.80 13.33 4.96
C LEU A 15 10.06 13.54 6.29
N ASP A 16 9.12 14.48 6.27
CA ASP A 16 8.11 14.61 7.33
C ASP A 16 7.06 13.48 7.25
N TYR A 17 6.15 13.44 8.23
CA TYR A 17 5.06 12.45 8.28
C TYR A 17 4.07 12.54 7.11
N THR A 18 4.15 13.59 6.27
CA THR A 18 3.35 13.75 5.05
C THR A 18 4.12 13.29 3.80
N GLY A 19 5.34 12.78 3.97
CA GLY A 19 6.22 12.34 2.88
C GLY A 19 6.89 13.49 2.14
N LYS A 20 6.87 14.72 2.69
CA LYS A 20 7.50 15.89 2.06
C LYS A 20 8.82 16.21 2.72
N MET A 21 9.78 16.60 1.89
CA MET A 21 11.06 17.11 2.38
C MET A 21 10.96 18.61 2.71
N PRO A 22 11.25 19.03 3.96
CA PRO A 22 11.25 20.43 4.36
C PRO A 22 12.18 21.29 3.50
N ALA A 23 11.83 22.57 3.30
CA ALA A 23 12.64 23.49 2.51
C ALA A 23 14.05 23.69 3.09
N SER A 24 14.18 23.70 4.42
CA SER A 24 15.47 23.78 5.12
C SER A 24 16.37 22.58 4.82
N ALA A 25 15.81 21.37 4.79
CA ALA A 25 16.54 20.15 4.45
C ALA A 25 17.03 20.18 3.00
N LYS A 26 16.18 20.60 2.05
CA LYS A 26 16.57 20.79 0.64
C LYS A 26 17.76 21.74 0.50
N GLU A 27 17.73 22.88 1.19
CA GLU A 27 18.81 23.85 1.13
C GLU A 27 20.11 23.32 1.76
N ALA A 28 20.02 22.60 2.88
CA ALA A 28 21.18 21.97 3.52
C ALA A 28 21.86 20.94 2.60
N LEU A 29 21.08 20.09 1.93
CA LEU A 29 21.60 19.13 0.94
C LEU A 29 22.26 19.84 -0.24
N ARG A 30 21.65 20.92 -0.74
CA ARG A 30 22.21 21.74 -1.81
C ARG A 30 23.58 22.32 -1.43
N GLN A 31 23.69 22.90 -0.23
CA GLN A 31 24.95 23.45 0.28
C GLN A 31 26.02 22.37 0.47
N ALA A 32 25.64 21.19 0.96
CA ALA A 32 26.54 20.06 1.08
C ALA A 32 27.11 19.63 -0.30
N ARG A 33 26.26 19.60 -1.34
CA ARG A 33 26.73 19.31 -2.70
C ARG A 33 27.65 20.41 -3.25
N LEU A 34 27.31 21.68 -3.06
CA LEU A 34 28.13 22.82 -3.53
C LEU A 34 29.52 22.86 -2.89
N THR A 35 29.65 22.37 -1.66
CA THR A 35 30.94 22.23 -0.96
C THR A 35 31.73 20.98 -1.36
N GLY A 36 31.21 20.19 -2.30
CA GLY A 36 31.86 19.02 -2.88
C GLY A 36 31.56 17.71 -2.16
N HIS A 37 30.63 17.69 -1.19
CA HIS A 37 30.18 16.44 -0.58
C HIS A 37 29.29 15.65 -1.54
N ARG A 38 29.29 14.34 -1.35
CA ARG A 38 28.42 13.41 -2.07
C ARG A 38 27.34 12.90 -1.15
N LEU A 39 26.11 12.85 -1.65
CA LEU A 39 24.94 12.48 -0.84
C LEU A 39 24.53 11.04 -1.15
N VAL A 40 24.26 10.28 -0.10
CA VAL A 40 23.81 8.89 -0.18
C VAL A 40 22.56 8.70 0.65
N ILE A 41 21.51 8.16 0.06
CA ILE A 41 20.31 7.73 0.79
C ILE A 41 20.55 6.36 1.42
N CYS A 42 20.03 6.15 2.62
CA CYS A 42 19.94 4.88 3.30
C CYS A 42 18.46 4.60 3.59
N SER A 43 17.94 3.47 3.10
CA SER A 43 16.54 3.10 3.31
C SER A 43 16.37 1.59 3.41
N GLY A 44 15.40 1.16 4.23
CA GLY A 44 14.92 -0.22 4.22
C GLY A 44 14.08 -0.54 2.98
N ARG A 45 13.57 0.49 2.30
CA ARG A 45 12.64 0.37 1.16
C ARG A 45 13.28 -0.37 -0.01
N SER A 46 12.43 -1.04 -0.80
CA SER A 46 12.82 -1.58 -2.09
C SER A 46 13.07 -0.49 -3.13
N GLY A 47 13.76 -0.83 -4.22
CA GLY A 47 13.94 0.07 -5.37
C GLY A 47 12.61 0.64 -5.91
N HIS A 48 11.56 -0.18 -6.00
CA HIS A 48 10.24 0.27 -6.50
C HIS A 48 9.48 1.20 -5.56
N GLN A 49 9.85 1.22 -4.27
CA GLN A 49 9.26 2.12 -3.27
C GLN A 49 10.00 3.46 -3.17
N LEU A 50 11.12 3.64 -3.88
CA LEU A 50 11.85 4.89 -3.94
C LEU A 50 11.30 5.76 -5.08
N SER A 51 11.23 7.06 -4.83
CA SER A 51 10.76 8.02 -5.83
C SER A 51 11.89 8.45 -6.77
N ASP A 52 11.57 8.77 -8.03
CA ASP A 52 12.55 9.17 -9.05
C ASP A 52 13.51 10.28 -8.60
N TRP A 53 13.01 11.28 -7.86
CA TRP A 53 13.82 12.40 -7.38
C TRP A 53 14.98 11.94 -6.47
N MET A 54 14.84 10.80 -5.80
CA MET A 54 15.91 10.23 -4.97
C MET A 54 17.10 9.77 -5.83
N PHE A 55 16.82 9.27 -7.03
CA PHE A 55 17.85 8.84 -7.99
C PHE A 55 18.48 10.02 -8.73
N THR A 56 17.78 11.16 -8.85
CA THR A 56 18.32 12.38 -9.49
C THR A 56 19.10 13.25 -8.51
N ASP A 57 18.64 13.35 -7.27
CA ASP A 57 19.13 14.35 -6.31
C ASP A 57 20.25 13.80 -5.42
N PHE A 58 20.49 12.49 -5.42
CA PHE A 58 21.54 11.83 -4.65
C PHE A 58 22.55 11.12 -5.55
N ASP A 59 23.79 11.05 -5.07
CA ASP A 59 24.88 10.37 -5.77
C ASP A 59 24.85 8.86 -5.55
N GLY A 60 24.24 8.40 -4.46
CA GLY A 60 24.07 6.98 -4.17
C GLY A 60 22.85 6.66 -3.32
N ILE A 61 22.49 5.39 -3.33
CA ILE A 61 21.35 4.83 -2.63
C ILE A 61 21.77 3.48 -2.06
N ILE A 62 21.53 3.29 -0.77
CA ILE A 62 21.58 2.02 -0.06
C ILE A 62 20.13 1.66 0.23
N ASN A 63 19.63 0.59 -0.37
CA ASN A 63 18.24 0.17 -0.26
C ASN A 63 18.14 -1.32 0.11
N CYS A 64 16.92 -1.84 0.23
CA CYS A 64 16.66 -3.23 0.62
C CYS A 64 17.35 -3.62 1.95
N THR A 65 17.33 -2.72 2.93
CA THR A 65 18.00 -2.91 4.23
C THR A 65 19.50 -3.21 4.07
N GLY A 66 20.15 -2.52 3.11
CA GLY A 66 21.58 -2.68 2.84
C GLY A 66 21.93 -3.84 1.91
N ALA A 67 20.95 -4.61 1.44
CA ALA A 67 21.18 -5.68 0.48
C ALA A 67 21.59 -5.16 -0.91
N ARG A 68 21.40 -3.87 -1.21
CA ARG A 68 21.80 -3.28 -2.48
C ARG A 68 22.35 -1.86 -2.32
N VAL A 69 23.42 -1.56 -3.05
CA VAL A 69 24.09 -0.26 -3.11
C VAL A 69 24.23 0.19 -4.55
N ILE A 70 23.65 1.35 -4.85
CA ILE A 70 23.73 2.03 -6.13
C ILE A 70 24.55 3.30 -5.93
N PHE A 71 25.52 3.55 -6.79
CA PHE A 71 26.31 4.77 -6.77
C PHE A 71 26.58 5.25 -8.20
N LYS A 72 26.26 6.51 -8.47
CA LYS A 72 26.36 7.11 -9.82
C LYS A 72 25.66 6.25 -10.87
N GLN A 73 24.44 5.81 -10.56
CA GLN A 73 23.60 4.95 -11.41
C GLN A 73 24.16 3.55 -11.68
N ASN A 74 25.27 3.17 -11.04
CA ASN A 74 25.82 1.81 -11.14
C ASN A 74 25.51 1.05 -9.85
N VAL A 75 25.02 -0.18 -9.98
CA VAL A 75 24.95 -1.11 -8.85
C VAL A 75 26.38 -1.53 -8.53
N ILE A 76 26.86 -1.20 -7.33
CA ILE A 76 28.24 -1.52 -6.88
C ILE A 76 28.27 -2.64 -5.85
N TYR A 77 27.11 -2.98 -5.27
CA TYR A 77 26.93 -4.10 -4.37
C TYR A 77 25.48 -4.56 -4.42
N GLU A 78 25.28 -5.87 -4.46
CA GLU A 78 23.97 -6.48 -4.35
C GLU A 78 24.11 -7.87 -3.73
N HIS A 79 23.20 -8.22 -2.84
CA HIS A 79 23.20 -9.49 -2.13
C HIS A 79 21.79 -10.05 -2.11
N PHE A 80 21.62 -11.21 -2.75
CA PHE A 80 20.35 -11.90 -2.80
C PHE A 80 20.23 -12.95 -1.70
N VAL A 81 19.02 -13.13 -1.20
CA VAL A 81 18.70 -14.28 -0.35
C VAL A 81 18.73 -15.54 -1.23
N PRO A 82 19.49 -16.60 -0.85
CA PRO A 82 19.50 -17.85 -1.60
C PRO A 82 18.10 -18.42 -1.78
N TRP A 83 17.83 -19.00 -2.95
CA TRP A 83 16.49 -19.52 -3.28
C TRP A 83 16.02 -20.64 -2.33
N GLU A 84 16.96 -21.42 -1.79
CA GLU A 84 16.66 -22.45 -0.78
C GLU A 84 16.15 -21.84 0.53
N ASP A 85 16.71 -20.71 0.96
CA ASP A 85 16.26 -19.99 2.15
C ASP A 85 14.91 -19.33 1.91
N VAL A 86 14.67 -18.77 0.72
CA VAL A 86 13.36 -18.23 0.34
C VAL A 86 12.29 -19.33 0.37
N ARG A 87 12.58 -20.51 -0.19
CA ARG A 87 11.67 -21.66 -0.15
C ARG A 87 11.37 -22.10 1.28
N ARG A 88 12.40 -22.21 2.12
CA ARG A 88 12.26 -22.58 3.52
C ARG A 88 11.44 -21.55 4.31
N ALA A 89 11.69 -20.26 4.09
CA ALA A 89 10.93 -19.19 4.72
C ALA A 89 9.45 -19.25 4.32
N ARG A 90 9.18 -19.50 3.03
CA ARG A 90 7.83 -19.70 2.52
C ARG A 90 7.13 -20.86 3.22
N GLU A 91 7.75 -22.04 3.29
CA GLU A 91 7.16 -23.23 3.92
C GLU A 91 6.83 -22.99 5.41
N VAL A 92 7.74 -22.32 6.13
CA VAL A 92 7.52 -21.97 7.54
C VAL A 92 6.37 -20.97 7.70
N LEU A 93 6.31 -19.95 6.85
CA LEU A 93 5.24 -18.94 6.89
C LEU A 93 3.89 -19.54 6.49
N GLU A 94 3.83 -20.35 5.43
CA GLU A 94 2.61 -21.05 5.02
C GLU A 94 2.08 -21.96 6.14
N ALA A 95 2.94 -22.71 6.82
CA ALA A 95 2.55 -23.54 7.96
C ALA A 95 2.02 -22.72 9.16
N ALA A 96 2.44 -21.45 9.27
CA ALA A 96 1.97 -20.51 10.28
C ALA A 96 0.82 -19.61 9.79
N ASN A 97 0.24 -19.90 8.62
CA ASN A 97 -0.78 -19.08 7.97
C ASN A 97 -0.34 -17.61 7.73
N GLY A 98 0.97 -17.41 7.55
CA GLY A 98 1.61 -16.14 7.23
C GLY A 98 1.90 -15.98 5.74
N VAL A 99 2.01 -14.73 5.29
CA VAL A 99 2.28 -14.37 3.90
C VAL A 99 3.76 -13.99 3.74
N LEU A 100 4.43 -14.53 2.72
CA LEU A 100 5.75 -14.08 2.30
C LEU A 100 5.62 -13.12 1.12
N VAL A 101 6.24 -11.95 1.26
CA VAL A 101 6.49 -11.02 0.14
C VAL A 101 7.97 -11.10 -0.19
N ALA A 102 8.30 -11.48 -1.42
CA ALA A 102 9.67 -11.54 -1.91
C ALA A 102 9.82 -10.62 -3.12
N GLN A 103 10.93 -9.87 -3.19
CA GLN A 103 11.24 -9.04 -4.34
C GLN A 103 12.38 -9.66 -5.14
N THR A 104 12.24 -9.72 -6.45
CA THR A 104 13.26 -10.10 -7.42
C THR A 104 13.74 -8.87 -8.20
N GLU A 105 14.67 -9.05 -9.13
CA GLU A 105 15.10 -7.96 -10.02
C GLU A 105 13.97 -7.47 -10.95
N GLU A 106 13.02 -8.35 -11.29
CA GLU A 106 11.99 -8.08 -12.29
C GLU A 106 10.61 -7.83 -11.68
N CYS A 107 10.32 -8.41 -10.52
CA CYS A 107 8.98 -8.40 -9.95
C CYS A 107 8.95 -8.54 -8.43
N THR A 108 7.76 -8.34 -7.85
CA THR A 108 7.47 -8.71 -6.47
C THR A 108 6.54 -9.93 -6.50
N ILE A 109 6.92 -10.97 -5.76
CA ILE A 109 6.22 -12.24 -5.65
C ILE A 109 5.56 -12.31 -4.27
N LEU A 110 4.30 -12.70 -4.25
CA LEU A 110 3.56 -13.04 -3.04
C LEU A 110 3.42 -14.56 -3.00
N SER A 111 3.71 -15.18 -1.85
CA SER A 111 3.62 -16.65 -1.71
C SER A 111 2.20 -17.19 -1.73
N GLN A 112 1.22 -16.32 -1.53
CA GLN A 112 -0.20 -16.63 -1.69
C GLN A 112 -0.78 -15.66 -2.71
N GLU A 113 -1.71 -16.14 -3.54
CA GLU A 113 -2.61 -15.24 -4.25
C GLU A 113 -3.42 -14.48 -3.20
N SER A 114 -3.02 -13.24 -2.95
CA SER A 114 -3.81 -12.32 -2.14
C SER A 114 -5.01 -11.86 -2.97
N SER A 115 -5.94 -12.75 -3.26
CA SER A 115 -7.29 -12.31 -3.53
C SER A 115 -7.86 -11.90 -2.18
N ILE A 116 -7.73 -10.60 -1.87
CA ILE A 116 -8.35 -9.97 -0.68
C ILE A 116 -9.87 -10.27 -0.65
N LEU A 117 -10.42 -10.60 -1.83
CA LEU A 117 -11.77 -11.03 -2.10
C LEU A 117 -11.71 -12.50 -2.51
N GLY A 118 -12.60 -13.35 -2.01
CA GLY A 118 -12.68 -14.76 -2.39
C GLY A 118 -13.07 -14.98 -3.86
N GLU A 119 -13.50 -16.19 -4.21
CA GLU A 119 -14.02 -16.45 -5.56
C GLU A 119 -15.39 -15.80 -5.82
N GLU A 120 -16.12 -15.47 -4.76
CA GLU A 120 -17.47 -14.91 -4.83
C GLU A 120 -17.47 -13.37 -4.77
N PRO A 121 -18.50 -12.71 -5.34
CA PRO A 121 -18.68 -11.27 -5.17
C PRO A 121 -18.97 -10.92 -3.71
N VAL A 122 -18.21 -9.98 -3.13
CA VAL A 122 -18.31 -9.62 -1.70
C VAL A 122 -18.42 -8.11 -1.47
N ILE A 123 -18.94 -7.76 -0.29
CA ILE A 123 -18.89 -6.41 0.28
C ILE A 123 -17.69 -6.34 1.22
N LEU A 124 -16.76 -5.43 0.95
CA LEU A 124 -15.55 -5.29 1.73
C LEU A 124 -15.79 -4.36 2.93
N MET A 125 -15.53 -4.86 4.14
CA MET A 125 -15.58 -4.11 5.39
C MET A 125 -14.17 -3.91 5.94
N ALA A 126 -13.79 -2.67 6.24
CA ALA A 126 -12.47 -2.36 6.81
C ALA A 126 -12.51 -1.12 7.70
N GLU A 127 -11.56 -0.99 8.63
CA GLU A 127 -11.49 0.24 9.45
C GLU A 127 -11.16 1.46 8.58
N ASP A 128 -10.15 1.33 7.73
CA ASP A 128 -9.77 2.24 6.65
C ASP A 128 -9.18 1.39 5.50
N ILE A 129 -9.13 1.95 4.29
CA ILE A 129 -8.56 1.26 3.12
C ILE A 129 -7.57 2.18 2.43
N ALA A 130 -6.32 1.73 2.32
CA ALA A 130 -5.30 2.49 1.61
C ALA A 130 -5.46 2.36 0.08
N PRO A 131 -5.07 3.38 -0.71
CA PRO A 131 -5.09 3.29 -2.17
C PRO A 131 -4.34 2.08 -2.72
N SER A 132 -3.21 1.70 -2.10
CA SER A 132 -2.41 0.53 -2.49
C SER A 132 -3.18 -0.79 -2.38
N GLU A 133 -4.10 -0.92 -1.41
CA GLU A 133 -4.90 -2.12 -1.20
C GLU A 133 -6.00 -2.24 -2.26
N THR A 134 -6.66 -1.13 -2.59
CA THR A 134 -7.71 -1.12 -3.63
C THR A 134 -7.20 -1.40 -5.05
N VAL A 135 -5.96 -1.03 -5.37
CA VAL A 135 -5.35 -1.29 -6.69
C VAL A 135 -5.14 -2.79 -6.93
N GLN A 136 -4.94 -3.55 -5.86
CA GLN A 136 -4.70 -5.00 -5.92
C GLN A 136 -5.99 -5.84 -5.92
N MET A 137 -7.16 -5.21 -5.76
CA MET A 137 -8.45 -5.90 -5.71
C MET A 137 -9.01 -6.20 -7.09
N ASP A 138 -9.63 -7.37 -7.22
CA ASP A 138 -10.42 -7.72 -8.40
C ASP A 138 -11.75 -6.93 -8.40
N LYS A 139 -11.82 -5.93 -9.28
CA LYS A 139 -12.96 -5.03 -9.44
C LYS A 139 -14.24 -5.74 -9.88
N THR A 140 -14.13 -6.94 -10.46
CA THR A 140 -15.30 -7.71 -10.88
C THR A 140 -15.99 -8.42 -9.72
N LYS A 141 -15.28 -8.62 -8.60
CA LYS A 141 -15.77 -9.32 -7.41
C LYS A 141 -16.13 -8.38 -6.26
N LEU A 142 -15.87 -7.09 -6.42
CA LEU A 142 -16.06 -6.10 -5.36
C LEU A 142 -17.38 -5.35 -5.54
N LEU A 143 -18.40 -5.80 -4.81
CA LEU A 143 -19.75 -5.23 -4.90
C LEU A 143 -19.81 -3.84 -4.29
N SER A 144 -19.19 -3.64 -3.12
CA SER A 144 -19.26 -2.38 -2.37
C SER A 144 -18.20 -2.29 -1.27
N PHE A 145 -17.97 -1.06 -0.76
CA PHE A 145 -17.10 -0.77 0.37
C PHE A 145 -17.88 -0.21 1.55
N VAL A 146 -17.51 -0.66 2.76
CA VAL A 146 -18.00 -0.08 4.01
C VAL A 146 -16.81 0.14 4.95
N THR A 147 -16.55 1.40 5.32
CA THR A 147 -15.47 1.72 6.26
C THR A 147 -15.94 2.39 7.54
N ARG A 148 -15.27 2.06 8.66
CA ARG A 148 -15.55 2.70 9.96
C ARG A 148 -15.00 4.11 10.03
N LEU A 149 -13.80 4.30 9.52
CA LEU A 149 -13.10 5.58 9.46
C LEU A 149 -13.15 6.11 8.02
N GLY A 150 -13.07 7.44 7.90
CA GLY A 150 -13.08 8.13 6.62
C GLY A 150 -14.13 9.23 6.54
N SER A 151 -14.04 10.01 5.47
CA SER A 151 -15.01 11.07 5.15
C SER A 151 -15.44 10.93 3.69
N ALA A 152 -16.55 11.57 3.31
CA ALA A 152 -17.06 11.55 1.94
C ALA A 152 -16.07 12.09 0.88
N ASN A 153 -15.02 12.80 1.32
CA ASN A 153 -13.93 13.34 0.49
C ASN A 153 -12.60 12.60 0.68
N SER A 154 -12.60 11.46 1.38
CA SER A 154 -11.41 10.65 1.60
C SER A 154 -10.96 9.93 0.32
N HIS A 155 -9.70 9.49 0.30
CA HIS A 155 -9.13 8.73 -0.81
C HIS A 155 -10.00 7.51 -1.16
N THR A 156 -10.54 6.80 -0.15
CA THR A 156 -11.42 5.64 -0.30
C THR A 156 -12.75 6.00 -0.96
N ALA A 157 -13.38 7.11 -0.56
CA ALA A 157 -14.63 7.58 -1.15
C ALA A 157 -14.44 8.03 -2.63
N ILE A 158 -13.30 8.62 -2.96
CA ILE A 158 -12.94 9.01 -4.33
C ILE A 158 -12.67 7.77 -5.19
N LEU A 159 -11.97 6.78 -4.65
CA LEU A 159 -11.67 5.52 -5.31
C LEU A 159 -12.95 4.74 -5.65
N ALA A 160 -13.86 4.60 -4.69
CA ALA A 160 -15.15 3.92 -4.90
C ALA A 160 -15.97 4.54 -6.05
N ARG A 161 -16.06 5.88 -6.08
CA ARG A 161 -16.73 6.61 -7.18
C ARG A 161 -16.08 6.37 -8.54
N THR A 162 -14.76 6.28 -8.58
CA THR A 162 -14.01 6.01 -9.82
C THR A 162 -14.23 4.57 -10.31
N MET A 163 -14.50 3.64 -9.39
CA MET A 163 -14.79 2.23 -9.70
C MET A 163 -16.26 1.98 -10.04
N GLY A 164 -17.14 2.96 -9.85
CA GLY A 164 -18.58 2.81 -10.11
C GLY A 164 -19.31 1.96 -9.08
N SER A 165 -18.66 1.56 -7.98
CA SER A 165 -19.25 0.78 -6.90
C SER A 165 -19.74 1.70 -5.77
N PRO A 166 -20.92 1.41 -5.16
CA PRO A 166 -21.38 2.14 -3.99
C PRO A 166 -20.40 1.99 -2.82
N ALA A 167 -20.24 3.04 -2.02
CA ALA A 167 -19.42 3.01 -0.82
C ALA A 167 -20.02 3.83 0.32
N LEU A 168 -19.92 3.28 1.54
CA LEU A 168 -20.29 3.95 2.77
C LEU A 168 -19.06 4.14 3.65
N VAL A 169 -18.99 5.31 4.29
CA VAL A 169 -17.89 5.71 5.18
C VAL A 169 -18.49 6.20 6.49
N GLY A 170 -17.83 5.91 7.61
CA GLY A 170 -18.33 6.29 8.92
C GLY A 170 -19.44 5.38 9.45
N VAL A 171 -19.49 4.13 8.98
CA VAL A 171 -20.47 3.13 9.44
C VAL A 171 -19.83 2.26 10.51
N ASP A 172 -20.56 1.99 11.59
CA ASP A 172 -20.07 1.07 12.60
C ASP A 172 -20.12 -0.38 12.08
N ILE A 173 -18.93 -0.95 11.89
CA ILE A 173 -18.73 -2.33 11.41
C ILE A 173 -18.26 -3.21 12.57
N ASP A 174 -18.67 -4.48 12.57
CA ASP A 174 -18.35 -5.46 13.61
C ASP A 174 -17.96 -6.78 12.93
N GLN A 175 -16.97 -7.47 13.48
CA GLN A 175 -16.47 -8.73 12.95
C GLN A 175 -17.55 -9.82 12.91
N LYS A 176 -18.59 -9.74 13.76
CA LYS A 176 -19.73 -10.68 13.75
C LYS A 176 -20.57 -10.64 12.46
N TYR A 177 -20.32 -9.67 11.57
CA TYR A 177 -20.98 -9.55 10.27
C TYR A 177 -20.27 -10.32 9.16
N GLU A 178 -19.08 -10.84 9.42
CA GLU A 178 -18.29 -11.63 8.47
C GLU A 178 -19.09 -12.86 7.99
N GLY A 179 -19.11 -13.06 6.67
CA GLY A 179 -19.83 -14.16 6.01
C GLY A 179 -21.36 -14.04 5.99
N LYS A 180 -21.93 -12.93 6.49
CA LYS A 180 -23.38 -12.69 6.42
C LYS A 180 -23.77 -11.93 5.17
N LEU A 181 -25.01 -12.12 4.74
CA LEU A 181 -25.59 -11.32 3.67
C LEU A 181 -25.77 -9.88 4.16
N ALA A 182 -25.43 -8.91 3.32
CA ALA A 182 -25.61 -7.50 3.63
C ALA A 182 -26.07 -6.71 2.41
N ILE A 183 -26.76 -5.61 2.67
CA ILE A 183 -27.22 -4.64 1.67
C ILE A 183 -26.53 -3.30 1.97
N VAL A 184 -25.94 -2.71 0.93
CA VAL A 184 -25.34 -1.37 0.97
C VAL A 184 -26.14 -0.43 0.09
N ASP A 185 -26.80 0.55 0.70
CA ASP A 185 -27.55 1.60 0.02
C ASP A 185 -26.71 2.89 0.00
N GLY A 186 -26.06 3.14 -1.14
CA GLY A 186 -25.26 4.36 -1.36
C GLY A 186 -26.08 5.65 -1.54
N TYR A 187 -27.40 5.57 -1.75
CA TYR A 187 -28.27 6.73 -1.93
C TYR A 187 -28.82 7.25 -0.60
N GLU A 188 -29.32 6.34 0.24
CA GLU A 188 -29.84 6.67 1.57
C GLU A 188 -28.78 6.57 2.68
N GLY A 189 -27.59 6.04 2.35
CA GLY A 189 -26.48 5.90 3.31
C GLY A 189 -26.68 4.76 4.30
N LYS A 190 -27.42 3.70 3.93
CA LYS A 190 -27.82 2.62 4.85
C LYS A 190 -27.00 1.36 4.64
N PHE A 191 -26.59 0.74 5.74
CA PHE A 191 -25.96 -0.57 5.78
C PHE A 191 -26.84 -1.53 6.58
N ILE A 192 -27.33 -2.59 5.93
CA ILE A 192 -28.23 -3.58 6.54
C ILE A 192 -27.52 -4.93 6.49
N VAL A 193 -27.24 -5.52 7.66
CA VAL A 193 -26.65 -6.86 7.77
C VAL A 193 -27.73 -7.84 8.18
N ASP A 194 -27.73 -9.02 7.56
CA ASP A 194 -28.72 -10.08 7.79
C ASP A 194 -30.16 -9.60 7.52
N PRO A 195 -30.45 -9.04 6.32
CA PRO A 195 -31.76 -8.51 6.01
C PRO A 195 -32.81 -9.63 5.99
N ASP A 196 -34.02 -9.30 6.42
CA ASP A 196 -35.17 -10.19 6.27
C ASP A 196 -35.64 -10.27 4.81
N ARG A 197 -36.56 -11.20 4.54
CA ARG A 197 -37.09 -11.42 3.19
C ARG A 197 -37.81 -10.18 2.63
N GLU A 198 -38.46 -9.39 3.49
CA GLU A 198 -39.17 -8.18 3.06
C GLU A 198 -38.19 -7.09 2.62
N ALA A 199 -37.13 -6.84 3.39
CA ALA A 199 -36.07 -5.91 3.02
C ALA A 199 -35.36 -6.34 1.73
N LEU A 200 -35.08 -7.64 1.58
CA LEU A 200 -34.38 -8.15 0.40
C LEU A 200 -35.21 -7.99 -0.88
N THR A 201 -36.53 -8.27 -0.84
CA THR A 201 -37.43 -8.04 -1.97
C THR A 201 -37.54 -6.56 -2.33
N ALA A 202 -37.71 -5.68 -1.35
CA ALA A 202 -37.84 -4.24 -1.59
C ALA A 202 -36.58 -3.62 -2.25
N TYR A 203 -35.39 -4.08 -1.86
CA TYR A 203 -34.12 -3.61 -2.45
C TYR A 203 -33.81 -4.24 -3.80
N THR A 204 -34.25 -5.48 -4.05
CA THR A 204 -34.12 -6.12 -5.36
C THR A 204 -34.99 -5.42 -6.41
N GLU A 205 -36.22 -5.02 -6.04
CA GLU A 205 -37.11 -4.25 -6.92
C GLU A 205 -36.60 -2.83 -7.20
N LYS A 206 -35.97 -2.17 -6.21
CA LYS A 206 -35.32 -0.85 -6.39
C LYS A 206 -34.13 -0.87 -7.36
N THR A 207 -33.45 -2.01 -7.52
CA THR A 207 -32.23 -2.12 -8.35
C THR A 207 -32.54 -2.51 -9.80
N ALA A 208 -33.74 -3.02 -10.07
CA ALA A 208 -34.19 -3.49 -11.39
C ALA A 208 -34.90 -2.42 -12.24
N GLY A 209 -35.06 -1.19 -11.73
CA GLY A 209 -35.66 -0.04 -12.44
C GLY A 209 -34.63 1.02 -12.78
#